data_AF-A0A6B2H466-F1
#
_entry.id   AF-A0A6B2H466-F1
#
_cell.length_a   1.000
_cell.length_b   1.000
_cell.length_c   1.000
_cell.angle_alpha   90.00
_cell.angle_beta   90.00
_cell.angle_gamma   90.00
#
_symmetry.space_group_name_H-M   'P 1'
#
loop_
_entity.id
_entity.type
_entity.pdbx_description
1 polymer ?
#
loop_
_entity_poly.entity_id
_entity_poly.type
_entity_poly.pdbx_seq_one_letter_code
_entity_poly.pdbx_strand_id
1 'polypeptide(L)'
;MRTIIIISIFSLSLFGCSEGYPELGKGYKIVGEGGYTTAVVNNQNTIVVSEYILDYATDSTFVLIAQSPPDSLPEMKFFYYSDNDRKEIAANKNVFRQYWIINKKENDYYSYDSTNQVARYSNVYGPYNRSQYYEQCINLNVPKNLKLKND
;
A
#
# COMPACT_ATOMS: atom_id res chain seq x y z
N MET A 1 38.01 -48.75 8.66
CA MET A 1 38.11 -47.57 7.78
C MET A 1 36.71 -47.33 7.22
N ARG A 2 35.87 -46.48 7.82
CA ARG A 2 35.75 -45.03 7.60
C ARG A 2 35.68 -44.64 6.12
N THR A 3 34.46 -44.48 5.61
CA THR A 3 34.17 -43.62 4.46
C THR A 3 32.95 -42.79 4.83
N ILE A 4 33.20 -41.56 5.27
CA ILE A 4 32.16 -40.56 5.53
C ILE A 4 31.94 -39.84 4.20
N ILE A 5 30.75 -39.97 3.60
CA ILE A 5 30.36 -39.18 2.42
C ILE A 5 29.73 -37.89 2.96
N ILE A 6 30.48 -36.79 2.92
CA ILE A 6 29.97 -35.45 3.23
C ILE A 6 29.28 -34.92 1.96
N ILE A 7 27.96 -34.97 1.93
CA ILE A 7 27.16 -34.31 0.89
C ILE A 7 27.03 -32.84 1.30
N SER A 8 27.89 -32.00 0.73
CA SER A 8 27.83 -30.54 0.89
C SER A 8 26.81 -29.99 -0.11
N ILE A 9 25.58 -29.72 0.36
CA ILE A 9 24.58 -29.01 -0.46
C ILE A 9 24.86 -27.52 -0.30
N PHE A 10 25.67 -27.01 -1.21
CA PHE A 10 25.91 -25.59 -1.41
C PHE A 10 24.68 -24.99 -2.13
N SER A 11 23.63 -24.68 -1.38
CA SER A 11 22.46 -23.97 -1.90
C SER A 11 22.77 -22.47 -1.97
N LEU A 12 23.35 -22.04 -3.09
CA LEU A 12 23.31 -20.64 -3.54
C LEU A 12 21.85 -20.22 -3.74
N SER A 13 21.20 -19.66 -2.72
CA SER A 13 20.03 -18.82 -2.95
C SER A 13 20.53 -17.46 -3.39
N LEU A 14 20.53 -17.28 -4.71
CA LEU A 14 20.58 -16.00 -5.39
C LEU A 14 19.49 -15.10 -4.80
N PHE A 15 19.83 -14.26 -3.82
CA PHE A 15 19.03 -13.06 -3.54
C PHE A 15 19.30 -12.09 -4.69
N GLY A 16 18.58 -12.31 -5.79
CA GLY A 16 18.40 -11.28 -6.80
C GLY A 16 17.84 -10.07 -6.07
N CYS A 17 18.64 -9.01 -5.96
CA CYS A 17 18.20 -7.72 -5.50
C CYS A 17 17.32 -7.12 -6.59
N SER A 18 16.11 -7.66 -6.77
CA SER A 18 15.07 -6.87 -7.41
C SER A 18 14.76 -5.75 -6.44
N GLU A 19 14.81 -4.50 -6.90
CA GLU A 19 14.12 -3.39 -6.24
C GLU A 19 12.62 -3.72 -6.26
N GLY A 20 12.23 -4.62 -5.38
CA GLY A 20 10.88 -5.13 -5.26
C GLY A 20 10.10 -4.12 -4.46
N TYR A 21 9.08 -3.54 -5.09
CA TYR A 21 8.12 -2.73 -4.35
C TYR A 21 7.56 -3.51 -3.15
N PRO A 22 7.24 -2.82 -2.04
CA PRO A 22 6.75 -3.48 -0.84
C PRO A 22 5.54 -4.38 -1.09
N GLU A 23 5.67 -5.65 -0.74
CA GLU A 23 4.56 -6.60 -0.66
C GLU A 23 3.73 -6.30 0.60
N LEU A 24 2.41 -6.16 0.42
CA LEU A 24 1.45 -5.86 1.49
C LEU A 24 0.69 -7.12 1.95
N GLY A 25 0.96 -8.26 1.31
CA GLY A 25 0.42 -9.57 1.63
C GLY A 25 -0.88 -9.91 0.90
N LYS A 26 -1.16 -11.22 0.75
CA LYS A 26 -2.28 -11.75 -0.06
C LYS A 26 -2.34 -11.20 -1.49
N GLY A 27 -1.17 -10.91 -2.08
CA GLY A 27 -1.03 -10.40 -3.44
C GLY A 27 -1.29 -8.91 -3.61
N TYR A 28 -1.57 -8.17 -2.53
CA TYR A 28 -1.50 -6.71 -2.56
C TYR A 28 -0.05 -6.26 -2.51
N LYS A 29 0.30 -5.27 -3.32
CA LYS A 29 1.65 -4.69 -3.38
C LYS A 29 1.60 -3.24 -3.81
N ILE A 30 2.66 -2.50 -3.46
CA ILE A 30 2.93 -1.19 -4.04
C ILE A 30 3.52 -1.40 -5.44
N VAL A 31 3.26 -0.49 -6.38
CA VAL A 31 3.91 -0.44 -7.71
C VAL A 31 4.13 1.02 -8.11
N GLY A 32 4.97 1.27 -9.12
CA GLY A 32 5.22 2.60 -9.71
C GLY A 32 6.61 3.12 -9.39
N GLU A 33 7.22 3.91 -10.27
CA GLU A 33 8.66 4.27 -10.33
C GLU A 33 9.23 5.05 -9.12
N GLY A 34 8.53 5.08 -8.00
CA GLY A 34 8.89 5.78 -6.78
C GLY A 34 8.04 7.02 -6.54
N GLY A 35 8.00 7.43 -5.27
CA GLY A 35 7.37 8.67 -4.84
C GLY A 35 5.89 8.75 -5.22
N TYR A 36 5.52 9.77 -5.99
CA TYR A 36 4.13 10.07 -6.32
C TYR A 36 3.48 9.13 -7.33
N THR A 37 4.26 8.41 -8.13
CA THR A 37 3.71 7.39 -9.04
C THR A 37 3.35 6.11 -8.32
N THR A 38 3.61 6.01 -7.01
CA THR A 38 3.35 4.80 -6.26
C THR A 38 1.86 4.60 -6.02
N ALA A 39 1.34 3.46 -6.44
CA ALA A 39 -0.04 3.04 -6.29
C ALA A 39 -0.10 1.68 -5.57
N VAL A 40 -1.28 1.31 -5.06
CA VAL A 40 -1.52 -0.05 -4.54
C VAL A 40 -2.31 -0.84 -5.55
N VAL A 41 -1.82 -2.04 -5.87
CA VAL A 41 -2.51 -3.00 -6.73
C VAL A 41 -2.89 -4.26 -5.97
N ASN A 42 -3.93 -4.95 -6.44
CA ASN A 42 -4.30 -6.27 -5.97
C ASN A 42 -3.54 -7.40 -6.71
N ASN A 43 -3.90 -8.65 -6.44
CA ASN A 43 -3.25 -9.84 -7.00
C ASN A 43 -3.43 -9.99 -8.53
N GLN A 44 -4.41 -9.32 -9.15
CA GLN A 44 -4.53 -9.22 -10.61
C GLN A 44 -3.80 -8.00 -11.20
N ASN A 45 -2.96 -7.32 -10.42
CA ASN A 45 -2.28 -6.06 -10.78
C ASN A 45 -3.24 -4.92 -11.13
N THR A 46 -4.48 -4.93 -10.59
CA THR A 46 -5.40 -3.80 -10.78
C THR A 46 -5.21 -2.77 -9.69
N ILE A 47 -5.18 -1.49 -10.05
CA ILE A 47 -5.04 -0.38 -9.11
C ILE A 47 -6.28 -0.30 -8.22
N VAL A 48 -6.09 -0.47 -6.91
CA VAL A 48 -7.15 -0.39 -5.89
C VAL A 48 -7.08 0.88 -5.06
N VAL A 49 -5.88 1.46 -4.92
CA VAL A 49 -5.66 2.82 -4.43
C VAL A 49 -4.70 3.45 -5.41
N SER A 50 -5.13 4.55 -6.02
CA SER A 50 -4.33 5.28 -6.99
C SER A 50 -3.08 5.88 -6.34
N GLU A 51 -2.23 6.41 -7.20
CA GLU A 51 -0.98 7.13 -6.95
C GLU A 51 -0.92 8.01 -5.68
N TYR A 52 0.26 8.56 -5.34
CA TYR A 52 0.45 9.47 -4.22
C TYR A 52 0.23 8.85 -2.83
N ILE A 53 0.65 7.60 -2.65
CA ILE A 53 0.74 6.98 -1.32
C ILE A 53 1.75 7.77 -0.48
N LEU A 54 1.35 8.19 0.72
CA LEU A 54 2.20 8.93 1.68
C LEU A 54 2.77 8.00 2.75
N ASP A 55 1.93 7.12 3.28
CA ASP A 55 2.28 6.18 4.34
C ASP A 55 1.40 4.94 4.26
N TYR A 56 1.88 3.82 4.78
CA TYR A 56 1.12 2.59 4.85
C TYR A 56 1.55 1.72 6.04
N ALA A 57 0.63 0.92 6.54
CA ALA A 57 0.87 -0.10 7.54
C ALA A 57 0.11 -1.37 7.16
N THR A 58 0.67 -2.55 7.45
CA THR A 58 0.04 -3.83 7.07
C THR A 58 0.29 -4.88 8.14
N ASP A 59 -0.68 -5.79 8.32
CA ASP A 59 -0.52 -7.03 9.08
C ASP A 59 -1.00 -8.24 8.24
N SER A 60 -1.46 -9.34 8.83
CA SER A 60 -2.00 -10.47 8.07
C SER A 60 -3.40 -10.25 7.50
N THR A 61 -4.14 -9.27 8.03
CA THR A 61 -5.56 -9.02 7.78
C THR A 61 -5.80 -7.71 7.04
N PHE A 62 -5.14 -6.62 7.41
CA PHE A 62 -5.42 -5.29 6.92
C PHE A 62 -4.23 -4.67 6.19
N VAL A 63 -4.53 -3.70 5.33
CA VAL A 63 -3.59 -2.68 4.86
C VAL A 63 -4.23 -1.33 5.17
N LEU A 64 -3.50 -0.46 5.85
CA LEU A 64 -3.88 0.92 6.13
C LEU A 64 -3.03 1.81 5.24
N ILE A 65 -3.64 2.81 4.62
CA ILE A 65 -2.97 3.67 3.65
C ILE A 65 -3.37 5.12 3.92
N ALA A 66 -2.38 6.01 3.99
CA ALA A 66 -2.58 7.44 3.81
C ALA A 66 -2.14 7.83 2.40
N GLN A 67 -2.98 8.59 1.72
CA GLN A 67 -2.77 9.06 0.35
C GLN A 67 -3.02 10.58 0.32
N SER A 68 -2.32 11.30 -0.55
CA SER A 68 -2.77 12.63 -0.96
C SER A 68 -3.60 12.50 -2.24
N PRO A 69 -4.78 13.12 -2.38
CA PRO A 69 -5.51 13.11 -3.63
C PRO A 69 -4.64 13.72 -4.74
N PRO A 70 -4.58 13.10 -5.94
CA PRO A 70 -3.81 13.60 -7.07
C PRO A 70 -4.04 15.10 -7.34
N ASP A 71 -5.30 15.54 -7.26
CA ASP A 71 -5.72 16.91 -7.58
C ASP A 71 -5.42 17.93 -6.46
N SER A 72 -4.98 17.47 -5.28
CA SER A 72 -4.72 18.33 -4.11
C SER A 72 -3.24 18.70 -3.94
N LEU A 73 -2.36 18.13 -4.77
CA LEU A 73 -0.96 18.51 -4.76
C LEU A 73 -0.74 19.72 -5.67
N PRO A 74 0.11 20.68 -5.27
CA PRO A 74 0.43 21.81 -6.13
C PRO A 74 0.89 21.30 -7.51
N GLU A 75 0.50 21.99 -8.59
CA GLU A 75 0.97 21.70 -9.95
C GLU A 75 2.50 21.57 -9.94
N MET A 76 2.98 20.33 -9.97
CA MET A 76 4.41 20.02 -9.89
C MET A 76 4.88 19.62 -11.27
N LYS A 77 5.87 20.36 -11.79
CA LYS A 77 6.66 19.94 -12.94
C LYS A 77 7.34 18.63 -12.55
N PHE A 78 7.00 17.55 -13.24
CA PHE A 78 7.49 16.19 -12.99
C PHE A 78 8.95 16.14 -12.51
N PHE A 79 9.13 15.81 -11.24
CA PHE A 79 10.39 15.29 -10.73
C PHE A 79 10.11 13.88 -10.21
N TYR A 80 10.95 12.93 -10.58
CA TYR A 80 10.92 11.59 -10.02
C TYR A 80 11.21 11.72 -8.52
N TYR A 81 10.19 11.47 -7.70
CA TYR A 81 10.33 11.52 -6.25
C TYR A 81 10.82 10.16 -5.76
N SER A 82 11.90 10.16 -4.99
CA SER A 82 12.39 8.99 -4.30
C SER A 82 11.46 8.58 -3.15
N ASP A 83 11.65 7.38 -2.64
CA ASP A 83 11.00 6.91 -1.41
C ASP A 83 11.28 7.81 -0.18
N ASN A 84 12.39 8.57 -0.19
CA ASN A 84 12.71 9.52 0.87
C ASN A 84 11.88 10.80 0.76
N ASP A 85 11.66 11.29 -0.46
CA ASP A 85 10.81 12.46 -0.67
C ASP A 85 9.37 12.17 -0.24
N ARG A 86 8.85 10.97 -0.55
CA ARG A 86 7.56 10.49 -0.01
C ARG A 86 7.49 10.63 1.51
N LYS A 87 8.54 10.22 2.23
CA LYS A 87 8.57 10.30 3.71
C LYS A 87 8.60 11.75 4.20
N GLU A 88 9.34 12.63 3.52
CA GLU A 88 9.39 14.06 3.87
C GLU A 88 8.02 14.72 3.70
N ILE A 89 7.35 14.46 2.58
CA ILE A 89 6.00 14.95 2.30
C ILE A 89 4.99 14.34 3.29
N ALA A 90 5.12 13.05 3.59
CA ALA A 90 4.30 12.39 4.59
C ALA A 90 4.51 12.97 6.00
N ALA A 91 5.66 13.58 6.29
CA ALA A 91 5.90 14.34 7.54
C ALA A 91 5.31 15.76 7.51
N ASN A 92 5.00 16.31 6.33
CA ASN A 92 4.41 17.64 6.19
C ASN A 92 2.91 17.62 6.54
N LYS A 93 2.55 18.27 7.66
CA LYS A 93 1.17 18.32 8.16
C LYS A 93 0.20 19.12 7.29
N ASN A 94 0.70 19.99 6.41
CA ASN A 94 -0.14 20.82 5.54
C ASN A 94 -0.61 20.07 4.28
N VAL A 95 -0.05 18.89 4.01
CA VAL A 95 -0.50 18.02 2.91
C VAL A 95 -1.88 17.45 3.26
N PHE A 96 -2.85 17.65 2.38
CA PHE A 96 -4.16 17.03 2.55
C PHE A 96 -4.04 15.50 2.46
N ARG A 97 -4.69 14.81 3.40
CA ARG A 97 -4.64 13.35 3.54
C ARG A 97 -6.05 12.78 3.44
N GLN A 98 -6.15 11.72 2.65
CA GLN A 98 -7.26 10.78 2.68
C GLN A 98 -6.75 9.39 3.02
N TYR A 99 -7.62 8.60 3.62
CA TYR A 99 -7.24 7.34 4.23
C TYR A 99 -8.03 6.19 3.62
N TRP A 100 -7.37 5.04 3.53
CA TRP A 100 -7.95 3.81 3.01
C TRP A 100 -7.65 2.63 3.94
N ILE A 101 -8.57 1.68 3.96
CA ILE A 101 -8.44 0.41 4.66
C ILE A 101 -8.72 -0.70 3.65
N ILE A 102 -7.82 -1.66 3.51
CA ILE A 102 -8.05 -2.88 2.72
C ILE A 102 -8.22 -4.05 3.69
N ASN A 103 -9.37 -4.72 3.65
CA ASN A 103 -9.59 -5.96 4.40
C ASN A 103 -9.23 -7.18 3.53
N LYS A 104 -8.08 -7.79 3.79
CA LYS A 104 -7.58 -8.96 3.04
C LYS A 104 -8.34 -10.25 3.37
N LYS A 105 -9.24 -10.27 4.36
CA LYS A 105 -10.09 -11.46 4.65
C LYS A 105 -11.32 -11.53 3.75
N GLU A 106 -11.76 -10.41 3.23
CA GLU A 106 -12.93 -10.31 2.36
C GLU A 106 -12.53 -10.49 0.90
N ASN A 107 -13.48 -10.94 0.08
CA ASN A 107 -13.30 -10.98 -1.37
C ASN A 107 -13.36 -9.56 -1.95
N ASP A 108 -12.59 -9.34 -3.02
CA ASP A 108 -12.46 -8.07 -3.72
C ASP A 108 -13.44 -7.96 -4.89
N TYR A 109 -14.74 -8.01 -4.61
CA TYR A 109 -15.76 -7.88 -5.64
C TYR A 109 -15.67 -6.50 -6.30
N TYR A 110 -15.40 -6.52 -7.60
CA TYR A 110 -15.34 -5.33 -8.43
C TYR A 110 -16.75 -4.80 -8.72
N SER A 111 -16.89 -3.48 -8.59
CA SER A 111 -18.02 -2.73 -9.11
C SER A 111 -17.52 -1.47 -9.80
N TYR A 112 -18.21 -1.07 -10.86
CA TYR A 112 -17.88 0.15 -11.60
C TYR A 112 -19.08 1.08 -11.57
N ASP A 113 -18.90 2.26 -11.01
CA ASP A 113 -19.87 3.34 -11.14
C ASP A 113 -19.64 4.04 -12.48
N SER A 114 -20.46 3.72 -13.48
CA SER A 114 -20.38 4.33 -14.81
C SER A 114 -20.66 5.84 -14.82
N THR A 115 -21.35 6.35 -13.79
CA THR A 115 -21.72 7.77 -13.71
C THR A 115 -20.53 8.61 -13.30
N ASN A 116 -19.83 8.15 -12.25
CA ASN A 116 -18.66 8.85 -11.72
C ASN A 116 -17.33 8.30 -12.28
N GLN A 117 -17.40 7.25 -13.11
CA GLN A 117 -16.26 6.52 -13.66
C GLN A 117 -15.31 5.97 -12.59
N VAL A 118 -15.84 5.56 -11.44
CA VAL A 118 -15.06 5.09 -10.30
C VAL A 118 -15.17 3.58 -10.17
N ALA A 119 -14.02 2.90 -10.22
CA ALA A 119 -13.90 1.50 -9.80
C ALA A 119 -13.91 1.40 -8.27
N ARG A 120 -14.67 0.44 -7.74
CA ARG A 120 -14.74 0.15 -6.30
C ARG A 120 -14.61 -1.34 -6.05
N TYR A 121 -13.92 -1.66 -4.97
CA TYR A 121 -13.73 -3.04 -4.52
C TYR A 121 -14.39 -3.18 -3.14
N SER A 122 -15.18 -4.23 -2.96
CA SER A 122 -15.99 -4.41 -1.73
C SER A 122 -15.17 -4.46 -0.44
N ASN A 123 -13.91 -4.88 -0.53
CA ASN A 123 -13.00 -5.00 0.61
C ASN A 123 -12.05 -3.80 0.77
N VAL A 124 -12.20 -2.77 -0.07
CA VAL A 124 -11.40 -1.53 -0.05
C VAL A 124 -12.31 -0.40 0.41
N TYR A 125 -12.00 0.15 1.57
CA TYR A 125 -12.80 1.15 2.26
C TYR A 125 -12.10 2.51 2.17
N GLY A 126 -12.75 3.48 1.56
CA GLY A 126 -12.23 4.84 1.37
C GLY A 126 -12.68 5.47 0.04
N PRO A 127 -12.16 6.66 -0.30
CA PRO A 127 -11.28 7.46 0.54
C PRO A 127 -12.05 8.08 1.71
N TYR A 128 -11.41 8.15 2.89
CA TYR A 128 -11.99 8.75 4.08
C TYR A 128 -11.22 9.97 4.53
N ASN A 129 -11.93 10.90 5.19
CA ASN A 129 -11.27 11.84 6.10
C ASN A 129 -10.86 11.12 7.40
N ARG A 130 -10.07 11.79 8.24
CA ARG A 130 -9.50 11.20 9.46
C ARG A 130 -10.55 10.65 10.44
N SER A 131 -11.67 11.36 10.62
CA SER A 131 -12.73 10.92 11.54
C SER A 131 -13.43 9.66 11.03
N GLN A 132 -13.80 9.66 9.75
CA GLN A 132 -14.43 8.50 9.08
C GLN A 132 -13.51 7.28 9.10
N TYR A 133 -12.20 7.50 8.89
CA TYR A 133 -11.20 6.44 8.96
C TYR A 133 -11.14 5.78 10.34
N TYR A 134 -11.11 6.57 11.42
CA TYR A 134 -11.08 6.00 12.77
C TYR A 134 -12.37 5.26 13.11
N GLU A 135 -13.53 5.80 12.72
CA GLU A 135 -14.81 5.11 12.88
C GLU A 135 -14.81 3.77 12.14
N GLN A 136 -14.33 3.75 10.89
CA GLN A 136 -14.26 2.53 10.10
C GLN A 136 -13.25 1.52 10.65
N CYS A 137 -12.12 1.98 11.21
CA CYS A 137 -11.17 1.10 11.91
C CYS A 137 -11.82 0.39 13.10
N ILE A 138 -12.67 1.09 13.85
CA ILE A 138 -13.45 0.51 14.96
C ILE A 138 -14.45 -0.52 14.41
N ASN A 139 -15.22 -0.15 13.38
CA ASN A 139 -16.24 -1.02 12.76
C ASN A 139 -15.62 -2.33 12.23
N LEU A 140 -14.46 -2.24 11.59
CA LEU A 140 -13.74 -3.38 11.03
C LEU A 140 -12.89 -4.15 12.06
N ASN A 141 -12.85 -3.70 13.31
CA ASN A 141 -12.00 -4.26 14.36
C ASN A 141 -10.51 -4.31 13.95
N VAL A 142 -10.01 -3.22 13.35
CA VAL A 142 -8.58 -3.08 13.02
C VAL A 142 -7.76 -3.11 14.32
N PRO A 143 -6.69 -3.92 14.41
CA PRO A 143 -5.87 -4.01 15.61
C PRO A 143 -5.27 -2.65 16.00
N LYS A 144 -5.38 -2.27 17.28
CA LYS A 144 -4.88 -0.96 17.78
C LYS A 144 -3.37 -0.74 17.60
N ASN A 145 -2.61 -1.82 17.49
CA ASN A 145 -1.16 -1.78 17.24
C ASN A 145 -0.83 -1.56 15.75
N LEU A 146 -1.79 -1.78 14.85
CA LEU A 146 -1.65 -1.48 13.43
C LEU A 146 -2.02 -0.01 13.22
N LYS A 147 -1.01 0.82 12.98
CA LYS A 147 -1.16 2.27 12.80
C LYS A 147 -0.21 2.80 11.75
N LEU A 148 -0.67 3.83 11.04
CA LEU A 148 0.18 4.66 10.20
C LEU A 148 1.21 5.38 11.09
N LYS A 149 2.42 5.58 10.58
CA LYS A 149 3.53 6.20 11.30
C LYS A 149 3.38 7.72 11.39
N ASN A 150 2.82 8.33 10.35
CA ASN A 150 2.72 9.78 10.18
C ASN A 150 1.28 10.32 10.36
N ASP A 151 0.43 9.61 11.08
CA ASP A 151 -0.95 10.00 11.40
C ASP A 151 -1.09 10.70 12.77
#